data_AF-A0A7W5FUH2-F1
#
_entry.id   AF-A0A7W5FUH2-F1
#
_cell.length_a   1.000
_cell.length_b   1.000
_cell.length_c   1.000
_cell.angle_alpha   90.00
_cell.angle_beta   90.00
_cell.angle_gamma   90.00
#
_symmetry.space_group_name_H-M   'P 1'
#
loop_
_entity.id
_entity.type
_entity.pdbx_description
1 polymer ?
#
loop_
_entity_poly.entity_id
_entity_poly.type
_entity_poly.pdbx_seq_one_letter_code
_entity_poly.pdbx_strand_id
1 'polypeptide(L)'
;MDPQQLRTLVFEKTGIKVDVDDPIFALVALNEAVLAEAVERHIARIDAASQELMQQLRQAGGQPHAVAHEHERHPGFTPAPAAGPVKPIATQAPLLVPRELRLLGAAALVALLSASLVLAGQALFGKPAELTPQQRAALAKAEKLDQILPTLPPATRAAVETALRQP
;
A
#
# COMPACT_ATOMS: atom_id res chain seq x y z
N MET A 1 -6.68 -13.46 14.80
CA MET A 1 -8.09 -13.21 15.18
C MET A 1 -8.96 -14.37 14.69
N ASP A 2 -10.10 -14.67 15.32
CA ASP A 2 -11.02 -15.75 14.88
C ASP A 2 -11.80 -15.32 13.61
N PRO A 3 -11.88 -16.14 12.55
CA PRO A 3 -12.66 -15.84 11.34
C PRO A 3 -14.11 -15.43 11.61
N GLN A 4 -14.79 -15.94 12.65
CA GLN A 4 -16.15 -15.48 12.98
C GLN A 4 -16.19 -14.03 13.46
N GLN A 5 -15.20 -13.60 14.25
CA GLN A 5 -15.08 -12.23 14.72
C GLN A 5 -14.75 -11.26 13.57
N LEU A 6 -13.92 -11.70 12.62
CA LEU A 6 -13.61 -10.94 11.41
C LEU A 6 -14.84 -10.68 10.55
N ARG A 7 -15.71 -11.68 10.38
CA ARG A 7 -16.98 -11.52 9.63
C ARG A 7 -17.87 -10.47 10.26
N THR A 8 -18.04 -10.52 11.59
CA THR A 8 -18.83 -9.53 12.32
C THR A 8 -18.24 -8.13 12.19
N LEU A 9 -16.92 -7.98 12.33
CA LEU A 9 -16.25 -6.69 12.23
C LEU A 9 -16.36 -6.08 10.83
N VAL A 10 -16.21 -6.90 9.78
CA VAL A 10 -16.38 -6.45 8.39
C VAL A 10 -17.84 -6.05 8.15
N PHE A 11 -18.81 -6.84 8.61
CA PHE A 11 -20.22 -6.49 8.52
C PHE A 11 -20.55 -5.20 9.25
N GLU A 12 -20.06 -4.99 10.47
CA GLU A 12 -20.30 -3.76 11.24
C GLU A 12 -19.69 -2.52 10.58
N LYS A 13 -18.48 -2.64 10.00
CA LYS A 13 -17.78 -1.50 9.40
C LYS A 13 -18.21 -1.18 7.98
N THR A 14 -18.66 -2.18 7.22
CA THR A 14 -18.97 -2.02 5.79
C THR A 14 -20.43 -2.21 5.45
N GLY A 15 -21.22 -2.82 6.35
CA GLY A 15 -22.60 -3.24 6.09
C GLY A 15 -22.71 -4.48 5.19
N ILE A 16 -21.59 -5.03 4.72
CA ILE A 16 -21.56 -6.12 3.74
C ILE A 16 -21.50 -7.46 4.49
N LYS A 17 -22.46 -8.34 4.21
CA LYS A 17 -22.39 -9.74 4.66
C LYS A 17 -21.43 -10.48 3.76
N VAL A 18 -20.29 -10.86 4.32
CA VAL A 18 -19.24 -11.58 3.61
C VAL A 18 -19.25 -13.05 4.07
N ASP A 19 -19.33 -13.97 3.12
CA ASP A 19 -19.22 -15.41 3.38
C ASP A 19 -17.76 -15.87 3.34
N VAL A 20 -17.48 -17.04 3.92
CA VAL A 20 -16.11 -17.56 4.04
C VAL A 20 -15.47 -17.84 2.68
N ASP A 21 -16.29 -18.19 1.69
CA ASP A 21 -15.85 -18.45 0.32
C ASP A 21 -15.75 -17.16 -0.53
N ASP A 22 -16.06 -15.99 0.06
CA ASP A 22 -15.98 -14.72 -0.64
C ASP A 22 -14.52 -14.26 -0.78
N PRO A 23 -14.05 -13.91 -1.99
CA PRO A 23 -12.70 -13.38 -2.19
C PRO A 23 -12.40 -12.14 -1.34
N ILE A 24 -13.40 -11.32 -0.97
CA ILE A 24 -13.23 -10.18 -0.07
C ILE A 24 -12.85 -10.66 1.34
N PHE A 25 -13.46 -11.74 1.83
CA PHE A 25 -13.13 -12.31 3.13
C PHE A 25 -11.70 -12.84 3.17
N ALA A 26 -11.29 -13.53 2.10
CA ALA A 26 -9.93 -14.04 1.97
C ALA A 26 -8.88 -12.92 2.02
N LEU A 27 -9.13 -11.79 1.36
CA LEU A 27 -8.24 -10.62 1.40
C LEU A 27 -8.18 -9.99 2.79
N VAL A 28 -9.31 -9.84 3.46
CA VAL A 28 -9.35 -9.27 4.82
C VAL A 28 -8.65 -10.20 5.81
N ALA A 29 -8.91 -11.51 5.73
CA ALA A 29 -8.27 -12.50 6.59
C ALA A 29 -6.75 -12.58 6.35
N LEU A 30 -6.32 -12.51 5.08
CA LEU A 30 -4.90 -12.46 4.73
C LEU A 30 -4.23 -11.20 5.28
N ASN A 31 -4.86 -10.03 5.10
CA ASN A 31 -4.34 -8.77 5.64
C ASN A 31 -4.19 -8.83 7.16
N GLU A 32 -5.19 -9.34 7.88
CA GLU A 32 -5.12 -9.53 9.34
C GLU A 32 -4.00 -10.48 9.75
N ALA A 33 -3.85 -11.62 9.09
CA ALA A 33 -2.79 -12.57 9.39
C ALA A 33 -1.39 -11.96 9.18
N VAL A 34 -1.22 -11.24 8.07
CA VAL A 34 0.04 -10.54 7.76
C VAL A 34 0.31 -9.40 8.75
N LEU A 35 -0.72 -8.64 9.15
CA LEU A 35 -0.58 -7.55 10.11
C LEU A 35 -0.17 -8.10 11.48
N ALA A 36 -0.82 -9.17 11.95
CA ALA A 36 -0.50 -9.83 13.21
C ALA A 36 0.96 -10.31 13.23
N GLU A 37 1.38 -11.01 12.18
CA GLU A 37 2.77 -11.48 12.06
C GLU A 37 3.78 -10.32 12.00
N ALA A 38 3.44 -9.24 11.28
CA ALA A 38 4.30 -8.06 11.20
C ALA A 38 4.48 -7.38 12.56
N VAL A 39 3.39 -7.25 13.33
CA VAL A 39 3.42 -6.69 14.69
C VAL A 39 4.24 -7.57 15.62
N GLU A 40 4.04 -8.89 15.59
CA GLU A 40 4.82 -9.84 16.40
C GLU A 40 6.32 -9.74 16.12
N ARG A 41 6.72 -9.71 14.85
CA ARG A 41 8.13 -9.52 14.48
C ARG A 41 8.67 -8.17 14.93
N HIS A 42 7.83 -7.12 14.94
CA HIS A 42 8.25 -5.79 15.37
C HIS A 42 8.48 -5.73 16.88
N ILE A 43 7.56 -6.30 17.66
CA ILE A 43 7.69 -6.43 19.12
C ILE A 43 8.97 -7.21 19.45
N ALA A 44 9.19 -8.36 18.81
CA ALA A 44 10.39 -9.17 19.02
C ALA A 44 11.69 -8.39 18.72
N ARG A 45 11.69 -7.52 17.71
CA ARG A 45 12.83 -6.64 17.41
C ARG A 45 13.04 -5.55 18.46
N ILE A 46 11.96 -4.96 18.95
CA ILE A 46 12.03 -3.96 20.04
C ILE A 46 12.58 -4.63 21.30
N ASP A 47 12.08 -5.80 21.68
CA ASP A 47 12.54 -6.53 22.86
C ASP A 47 14.03 -6.87 22.76
N ALA A 48 14.48 -7.34 21.60
CA ALA A 48 15.90 -7.59 21.34
C ALA A 48 16.74 -6.31 21.50
N ALA A 49 16.30 -5.20 20.89
CA ALA A 49 17.00 -3.91 21.00
C ALA A 49 17.00 -3.37 22.44
N SER A 50 15.90 -3.54 23.18
CA SER A 50 15.80 -3.17 24.60
C SER A 50 16.73 -4.01 25.47
N GLN A 51 16.87 -5.30 25.18
CA GLN A 51 17.82 -6.17 25.88
C GLN A 51 19.27 -5.78 25.60
N GLU A 52 19.61 -5.49 24.34
CA GLU A 52 20.93 -4.98 23.97
C GLU A 52 21.24 -3.66 24.67
N LEU A 53 20.28 -2.72 24.71
CA LEU A 53 20.42 -1.46 25.43
C LEU A 53 20.64 -1.68 26.94
N MET A 54 19.89 -2.58 27.57
CA MET A 54 20.08 -2.95 28.98
C MET A 54 21.44 -3.62 29.25
N GLN A 55 21.98 -4.36 28.28
CA GLN A 55 23.33 -4.93 28.37
C GLN A 55 24.38 -3.82 28.24
N GLN A 56 24.22 -2.89 27.30
CA GLN A 56 25.11 -1.74 27.13
C GLN A 56 25.12 -0.85 28.37
N LEU A 57 23.96 -0.57 28.98
CA LEU A 57 23.87 0.20 30.23
C LEU A 57 24.59 -0.50 31.40
N ARG A 58 24.44 -1.83 31.51
CA ARG A 58 25.16 -2.63 32.52
C ARG A 58 26.68 -2.62 32.29
N GLN A 59 27.12 -2.74 31.04
CA GLN A 59 28.54 -2.68 30.68
C GLN A 59 29.13 -1.28 30.88
N ALA A 60 28.34 -0.23 30.69
CA ALA A 60 28.71 1.16 30.95
C ALA A 60 28.68 1.53 32.44
N GLY A 61 28.38 0.58 33.34
CA GLY A 61 28.34 0.81 34.79
C GLY A 61 27.12 1.59 35.29
N GLY A 62 26.11 1.81 34.44
CA GLY A 62 24.88 2.49 34.81
C GLY A 62 23.97 1.57 35.62
N GLN A 63 23.82 1.83 36.92
CA GLN A 63 22.80 1.17 37.73
C GLN A 63 21.41 1.54 37.20
N PRO A 64 20.48 0.58 37.05
CA PRO A 64 19.10 0.91 36.77
C PRO A 64 18.53 1.62 37.99
N HIS A 65 18.37 2.94 37.91
CA HIS A 65 17.55 3.67 38.87
C HIS A 65 16.12 3.20 38.69
N ALA A 66 15.69 2.30 39.58
CA ALA A 66 14.29 1.98 39.75
C ALA A 66 13.56 3.30 40.00
N VAL A 67 12.73 3.70 39.04
CA VAL A 67 11.87 4.87 39.17
C VAL A 67 10.73 4.45 40.09
N ALA A 68 11.03 4.37 41.39
CA ALA A 68 10.01 4.41 42.42
C ALA A 68 9.40 5.80 42.34
N HIS A 69 8.10 5.85 42.01
CA HIS A 69 7.31 7.06 42.12
C HIS A 69 7.24 7.47 43.60
N GLU A 70 8.22 8.25 44.06
CA GLU A 70 8.10 9.00 45.31
C GLU A 70 8.03 10.49 45.01
N HIS A 71 6.92 11.06 45.47
CA HIS A 71 6.67 12.48 45.60
C HIS A 71 7.81 13.21 46.32
N GLU A 72 8.06 14.44 45.88
CA GLU A 72 8.74 15.50 46.63
C GLU A 72 10.23 15.32 46.98
N ARG A 73 11.10 15.94 46.17
CA ARG A 73 11.95 17.10 46.56
C ARG A 73 12.99 17.34 45.46
N HIS A 74 13.02 18.56 44.93
CA HIS A 74 14.16 19.06 44.18
C HIS A 74 15.39 19.23 45.09
N PRO A 75 16.58 18.81 44.64
CA PRO A 75 17.77 19.59 44.95
C PRO A 75 18.62 19.84 43.70
N GLY A 76 18.99 21.12 43.53
CA GLY A 76 20.28 21.51 42.95
C GLY A 76 20.52 21.16 41.48
N PHE A 77 20.00 21.98 40.57
CA PHE A 77 20.60 22.12 39.26
C PHE A 77 21.95 22.85 39.41
N THR A 78 23.06 22.12 39.38
CA THR A 78 24.38 22.70 39.12
C THR A 78 24.63 22.66 37.62
N PRO A 79 24.82 23.79 36.92
CA PRO A 79 25.18 23.76 35.51
C PRO A 79 26.53 23.06 35.34
N ALA A 80 26.57 22.04 34.48
CA ALA A 80 27.80 21.36 34.11
C ALA A 80 28.81 22.37 33.53
N PRO A 81 30.12 22.26 33.84
CA PRO A 81 31.13 23.15 33.27
C PRO A 81 31.12 23.02 31.74
N ALA A 82 31.30 24.16 31.06
CA ALA A 82 31.24 24.27 29.61
C ALA A 82 32.08 23.17 28.94
N ALA A 83 31.39 22.18 28.37
CA ALA A 83 32.01 21.18 27.53
C ALA A 83 32.66 21.93 26.35
N GLY A 84 33.94 21.60 26.10
CA GLY A 84 34.73 22.17 25.02
C GLY A 84 34.09 21.98 23.63
N PRO A 85 34.75 22.43 22.55
CA PRO A 85 34.16 22.51 21.22
C PRO A 85 33.54 21.16 20.82
N VAL A 86 32.21 21.13 20.79
CA VAL A 86 31.42 19.97 20.37
C VAL A 86 31.73 19.74 18.89
N LYS A 87 32.32 18.59 18.57
CA LYS A 87 32.54 18.18 17.17
C LYS A 87 31.19 18.24 16.45
N PRO A 88 31.10 18.86 15.27
CA PRO A 88 29.86 18.86 14.50
C PRO A 88 29.49 17.40 14.18
N ILE A 89 28.28 17.01 14.58
CA ILE A 89 27.67 15.75 14.15
C ILE A 89 27.39 15.91 12.66
N ALA A 90 28.04 15.10 11.82
CA ALA A 90 27.80 15.10 10.39
C ALA A 90 26.35 14.66 10.12
N THR A 91 25.47 15.63 9.86
CA THR A 91 24.03 15.44 9.61
C THR A 91 23.70 15.01 8.17
N GLN A 92 24.69 14.65 7.36
CA GLN A 92 24.45 14.14 6.02
C GLN A 92 24.42 12.62 6.03
N ALA A 93 23.24 12.07 6.31
CA ALA A 93 22.96 10.69 5.96
C ALA A 93 22.81 10.60 4.43
N PRO A 94 23.48 9.64 3.74
CA PRO A 94 23.27 9.44 2.32
C PRO A 94 21.80 9.09 2.07
N LEU A 95 21.17 9.78 1.10
CA LEU A 95 19.74 9.67 0.81
C LEU A 95 19.28 8.24 0.47
N LEU A 96 20.18 7.40 -0.05
CA LEU A 96 19.94 6.00 -0.38
C LEU A 96 21.24 5.20 -0.17
N VAL A 97 21.20 4.19 0.70
CA VAL A 97 22.33 3.26 0.87
C VAL A 97 22.28 2.13 -0.16
N PRO A 98 23.43 1.54 -0.56
CA PRO A 98 23.47 0.51 -1.61
C PRO A 98 22.63 -0.73 -1.31
N ARG A 99 22.37 -1.01 -0.02
CA ARG A 99 21.45 -2.07 0.40
C ARG A 99 20.00 -1.75 0.03
N GLU A 100 19.56 -0.51 0.18
CA GLU A 100 18.21 -0.07 -0.18
C GLU A 100 17.99 -0.12 -1.68
N LEU A 101 18.98 0.25 -2.49
CA LEU A 101 18.91 0.09 -3.95
C LEU A 101 18.77 -1.37 -4.37
N ARG A 102 19.46 -2.30 -3.71
CA ARG A 102 19.31 -3.75 -3.96
C ARG A 102 17.92 -4.24 -3.57
N LEU A 103 17.40 -3.80 -2.42
CA LEU A 103 16.06 -4.17 -1.96
C LEU A 103 14.96 -3.60 -2.87
N LEU A 104 15.12 -2.34 -3.32
CA LEU A 104 14.19 -1.69 -4.22
C LEU A 104 14.22 -2.34 -5.60
N GLY A 105 15.40 -2.69 -6.11
CA GLY A 105 15.54 -3.47 -7.35
C GLY A 105 14.91 -4.86 -7.26
N ALA A 106 15.10 -5.57 -6.14
CA ALA A 106 14.46 -6.86 -5.91
C ALA A 106 12.93 -6.73 -5.83
N ALA A 107 12.42 -5.73 -5.11
CA ALA A 107 10.98 -5.46 -5.00
C ALA A 107 10.37 -5.09 -6.36
N ALA A 108 11.04 -4.24 -7.15
CA ALA A 108 10.60 -3.88 -8.49
C ALA A 108 10.55 -5.11 -9.42
N LEU A 109 11.54 -5.99 -9.34
CA LEU A 109 11.57 -7.22 -10.14
C LEU A 109 10.42 -8.16 -9.76
N VAL A 110 10.17 -8.36 -8.47
CA VAL A 110 9.04 -9.19 -8.00
C VAL A 110 7.69 -8.59 -8.43
N ALA A 111 7.54 -7.27 -8.35
CA ALA A 111 6.35 -6.57 -8.81
C ALA A 111 6.12 -6.76 -10.32
N LEU A 112 7.18 -6.64 -11.14
CA LEU A 112 7.09 -6.85 -12.58
C LEU A 112 6.77 -8.31 -12.94
N LEU A 113 7.38 -9.28 -12.26
CA LEU A 113 7.12 -10.70 -12.50
C LEU A 113 5.69 -11.09 -12.12
N SER A 114 5.20 -10.61 -10.97
CA SER A 114 3.82 -10.85 -10.54
C SER A 114 2.80 -10.21 -11.47
N ALA A 115 3.01 -8.95 -11.86
CA ALA A 115 2.16 -8.28 -12.85
C ALA A 115 2.14 -9.03 -14.19
N SER A 116 3.31 -9.47 -14.67
CA SER A 116 3.44 -10.27 -15.89
C SER A 116 2.69 -11.60 -15.79
N LEU A 117 2.78 -12.28 -14.64
CA LEU A 117 2.08 -13.53 -14.41
C LEU A 117 0.56 -13.35 -14.40
N VAL A 118 0.06 -12.28 -13.77
CA VAL A 118 -1.38 -11.96 -13.77
C VAL A 118 -1.85 -11.65 -15.19
N LEU A 119 -1.12 -10.82 -15.94
CA LEU A 119 -1.46 -10.51 -17.33
C LEU A 119 -1.42 -11.75 -18.22
N ALA A 120 -0.43 -12.62 -18.06
CA ALA A 120 -0.35 -13.89 -18.78
C ALA A 120 -1.51 -14.83 -18.40
N GLY A 121 -1.88 -14.89 -17.12
CA GLY A 121 -3.04 -15.64 -16.67
C GLY A 121 -4.35 -15.09 -17.27
N GLN A 122 -4.53 -13.77 -17.26
CA GLN A 122 -5.67 -13.13 -17.91
C GLN A 122 -5.67 -13.35 -19.43
N ALA A 123 -4.51 -13.40 -20.08
CA ALA A 123 -4.43 -13.66 -21.52
C ALA A 123 -4.70 -15.12 -21.89
N LEU A 124 -4.26 -16.07 -21.05
CA LEU A 124 -4.44 -17.51 -21.29
C LEU A 124 -5.84 -18.01 -20.91
N PHE A 125 -6.46 -17.42 -19.88
CA PHE A 125 -7.76 -17.86 -19.34
C PHE A 125 -8.88 -16.85 -19.54
N GLY A 126 -8.57 -15.58 -19.84
CA GLY A 126 -9.56 -14.56 -20.11
C GLY A 126 -10.23 -14.81 -21.45
N LYS A 127 -11.56 -14.84 -21.44
CA LYS A 127 -12.33 -14.76 -22.68
C LYS A 127 -12.19 -13.33 -23.21
N PRO A 128 -11.87 -13.14 -24.51
CA PRO A 128 -11.89 -11.81 -25.09
C PRO A 128 -13.28 -11.23 -24.84
N ALA A 129 -13.34 -9.95 -24.45
CA ALA A 129 -14.61 -9.27 -24.17
C ALA A 129 -15.54 -9.45 -25.37
N GLU A 130 -16.50 -10.36 -25.26
CA GLU A 130 -17.47 -10.58 -26.32
C GLU A 130 -18.33 -9.33 -26.38
N LEU A 131 -18.13 -8.54 -27.44
CA LEU A 131 -19.00 -7.42 -27.75
C LEU A 131 -20.44 -7.91 -27.66
N THR A 132 -21.23 -7.28 -26.78
CA THR A 132 -22.65 -7.59 -26.65
C THR A 132 -23.32 -7.49 -28.04
N PRO A 133 -24.39 -8.24 -28.31
CA PRO A 133 -25.07 -8.18 -29.61
C PRO A 133 -25.50 -6.74 -29.96
N GLN A 134 -25.82 -5.93 -28.95
CA GLN A 134 -26.14 -4.52 -29.10
C GLN A 134 -24.92 -3.68 -29.51
N GLN A 135 -23.74 -3.90 -28.93
CA GLN A 135 -22.50 -3.21 -29.33
C GLN A 135 -22.05 -3.61 -30.73
N ARG A 136 -22.17 -4.88 -31.13
CA ARG A 136 -21.87 -5.32 -32.50
C ARG A 136 -22.82 -4.66 -33.52
N ALA A 137 -24.11 -4.59 -33.19
CA ALA A 137 -25.09 -3.91 -34.03
C ALA A 137 -24.83 -2.40 -34.12
N ALA A 138 -24.39 -1.76 -33.04
CA ALA A 138 -24.02 -0.35 -33.02
C ALA A 138 -22.78 -0.09 -33.90
N LEU A 139 -21.75 -0.94 -33.82
CA LEU A 139 -20.55 -0.84 -34.66
C LEU A 139 -20.88 -1.04 -36.15
N ALA A 140 -21.69 -2.04 -36.49
CA ALA A 140 -22.12 -2.27 -37.87
C ALA A 140 -22.96 -1.11 -38.44
N LYS A 141 -23.75 -0.43 -37.60
CA LYS A 141 -24.49 0.78 -37.98
C LYS A 141 -23.55 1.97 -38.18
N ALA A 142 -22.57 2.14 -37.30
CA ALA A 142 -21.57 3.19 -37.41
C ALA A 142 -20.74 3.05 -38.70
N GLU A 143 -20.33 1.84 -39.05
CA GLU A 143 -19.57 1.57 -40.27
C GLU A 143 -20.37 1.85 -41.56
N LYS A 144 -21.67 1.54 -41.56
CA LYS A 144 -22.57 1.91 -42.67
C LYS A 144 -22.76 3.43 -42.78
N LEU A 145 -22.90 4.11 -41.65
CA LEU A 145 -22.99 5.58 -41.62
C LEU A 145 -21.71 6.21 -42.18
N ASP A 146 -20.54 5.69 -41.81
CA ASP A 146 -19.25 6.19 -42.28
C ASP A 146 -19.05 5.97 -43.79
N GLN A 147 -19.57 4.87 -44.35
CA GLN A 147 -19.56 4.64 -45.80
C GLN A 147 -20.54 5.55 -46.57
N ILE A 148 -21.68 5.90 -45.97
CA ILE A 148 -22.73 6.71 -46.63
C ILE A 148 -22.42 8.21 -46.50
N LEU A 149 -21.82 8.65 -45.40
CA LEU A 149 -21.47 10.05 -45.13
C LEU A 149 -20.71 10.75 -46.29
N PRO A 150 -19.70 10.14 -46.94
CA PRO A 150 -19.00 10.75 -48.07
C PRO A 150 -19.82 10.80 -49.37
N THR A 151 -20.94 10.07 -49.45
CA THR A 151 -21.86 10.08 -50.61
C THR A 151 -23.01 11.09 -50.46
N LEU A 152 -23.23 11.61 -49.25
CA LEU A 152 -24.32 12.55 -48.98
C LEU A 152 -24.05 13.96 -49.55
N PRO A 153 -25.07 14.75 -49.88
CA PRO A 153 -24.90 16.16 -50.25
C PRO A 153 -24.24 16.99 -49.13
N PRO A 154 -23.48 18.05 -49.45
CA PRO A 154 -22.73 18.84 -48.47
C PRO A 154 -23.60 19.48 -47.39
N ALA A 155 -24.83 19.89 -47.74
CA ALA A 155 -25.79 20.44 -46.78
C ALA A 155 -26.25 19.41 -45.73
N THR A 156 -26.40 18.14 -46.13
CA THR A 156 -26.82 17.05 -45.24
C THR A 156 -25.67 16.63 -44.32
N ARG A 157 -24.42 16.64 -44.80
CA ARG A 157 -23.23 16.37 -43.97
C ARG A 157 -23.08 17.42 -42.86
N ALA A 158 -23.21 18.70 -43.20
CA ALA A 158 -23.13 19.79 -42.23
C ALA A 158 -24.22 19.67 -41.14
N ALA A 159 -25.43 19.25 -41.51
CA ALA A 159 -26.52 19.01 -40.55
C ALA A 159 -26.23 17.81 -39.62
N VAL A 160 -25.67 16.72 -40.15
CA VAL A 160 -25.28 15.53 -39.37
C VAL A 160 -24.13 15.85 -38.41
N GLU A 161 -23.10 16.57 -38.86
CA GLU A 161 -21.99 17.01 -38.01
C GLU A 161 -22.46 17.96 -36.89
N THR A 162 -23.43 18.81 -37.19
CA THR A 162 -24.05 19.69 -36.19
C THR A 162 -24.84 18.89 -35.16
N ALA A 163 -25.59 17.87 -35.59
CA ALA A 163 -26.34 16.99 -34.69
C ALA A 163 -25.43 16.12 -33.81
N LEU A 164 -24.28 15.65 -34.34
CA LEU A 164 -23.28 14.87 -33.58
C LEU A 164 -22.52 15.69 -32.53
N ARG A 165 -22.49 17.03 -32.67
CA ARG A 165 -21.85 17.93 -31.70
C ARG A 165 -22.79 18.38 -30.57
N GLN A 166 -24.09 18.10 -30.66
CA GLN A 166 -25.02 18.40 -29.59
C GLN A 166 -25.05 17.21 -28.60
N PRO A 167 -24.81 17.44 -27.30
CA PRO A 167 -24.79 16.40 -26.27
C PRO A 167 -26.19 15.80 -26.00
#